data_AF-A0A9D4QH96-F1
#
_entry.id   AF-A0A9D4QH96-F1
#
_cell.length_a   1.000
_cell.length_b   1.000
_cell.length_c   1.000
_cell.angle_alpha   90.00
_cell.angle_beta   90.00
_cell.angle_gamma   90.00
#
_symmetry.space_group_name_H-M   'P 1'
#
loop_
_entity.id
_entity.type
_entity.pdbx_description
1 polymer ?
#
loop_
_entity_poly.entity_id
_entity_poly.type
_entity_poly.pdbx_seq_one_letter_code
_entity_poly.pdbx_strand_id
1 'polypeptide(L)'
;MAEDTSGVLEQFADDAVYKQFLHDDFDAKAVACNAIQDLAISQHLAKLATGISLLDKELHSQVSAHYEDLLAQASGIETLEGALQTMCASIQNLQATSERLQSKVVEPYNKSWTQTAMLARLQQTCDMIRRMGRLFQIVKRMRAQLQGGAKDITKAAQSLSEADQLLEGVDLSGIDVVQEELAVLESARQELERQGERMLEKGTESQNQAQVGTALQVLFHLQLLQPRVLQLVRTTLERLRDTVQQALSVGSLDQQATASFGSRGPGRAAMPVTGSSAAFRAALWTSMDRLVDSVCQACCQIQQLEQVLAKKKDPVTHVVFLQELQKSGHGDILRTFWLSLAEMLSDELAKAAAGAQR
;
A
#
# COMPACT_ATOMS: atom_id res chain seq x y z
N MET A 1 19.02 51.35 -60.50
CA MET A 1 19.03 52.05 -61.80
C MET A 1 19.54 53.47 -61.54
N ALA A 2 20.86 53.62 -61.46
CA ALA A 2 21.55 54.85 -61.05
C ALA A 2 22.59 55.26 -62.10
N GLU A 3 22.30 55.01 -63.38
CA GLU A 3 23.27 55.17 -64.48
C GLU A 3 23.18 56.53 -65.19
N ASP A 4 22.07 57.26 -65.07
CA ASP A 4 21.86 58.49 -65.86
C ASP A 4 22.44 59.76 -65.23
N THR A 5 22.75 59.77 -63.92
CA THR A 5 23.46 60.92 -63.29
C THR A 5 24.90 61.07 -63.78
N SER A 6 25.49 59.97 -64.27
CA SER A 6 26.86 59.98 -64.80
C SER A 6 26.94 60.74 -66.12
N GLY A 7 25.91 60.65 -66.97
CA GLY A 7 25.99 61.13 -68.36
C GLY A 7 26.21 62.64 -68.52
N VAL A 8 25.47 63.48 -67.78
CA VAL A 8 25.58 64.94 -67.91
C VAL A 8 26.78 65.50 -67.13
N LEU A 9 27.09 64.90 -65.98
CA LEU A 9 28.28 65.29 -65.19
C LEU A 9 29.58 64.89 -65.90
N GLU A 10 29.61 63.76 -66.60
CA GLU A 10 30.72 63.37 -67.48
C GLU A 10 30.83 64.32 -68.68
N GLN A 11 29.70 64.68 -69.32
CA GLN A 11 29.69 65.67 -70.41
C GLN A 11 30.18 67.06 -69.95
N PHE A 12 29.90 67.45 -68.72
CA PHE A 12 30.40 68.70 -68.13
C PHE A 12 31.87 68.60 -67.71
N ALA A 13 32.36 67.40 -67.38
CA ALA A 13 33.77 67.16 -67.09
C ALA A 13 34.65 67.22 -68.35
N ASP A 14 34.09 66.90 -69.52
CA ASP A 14 34.80 66.91 -70.81
C ASP A 14 34.83 68.29 -71.50
N ASP A 15 33.86 69.18 -71.23
CA ASP A 15 33.87 70.55 -71.77
C ASP A 15 34.78 71.47 -70.93
N ALA A 16 35.78 72.08 -71.59
CA ALA A 16 36.74 72.99 -70.96
C ALA A 16 36.09 74.22 -70.26
N VAL A 17 34.86 74.59 -70.64
CA VAL A 17 34.09 75.67 -70.02
C VAL A 17 33.32 75.16 -68.79
N TYR A 18 32.68 73.99 -68.86
CA TYR A 18 31.88 73.45 -67.75
C TYR A 18 32.71 72.82 -66.64
N LYS A 19 33.88 72.26 -66.97
CA LYS A 19 34.82 71.66 -66.02
C LYS A 19 35.27 72.62 -64.92
N GLN A 20 35.33 73.92 -65.22
CA GLN A 20 35.69 74.96 -64.26
C GLN A 20 34.68 75.06 -63.10
N PHE A 21 33.41 74.70 -63.34
CA PHE A 21 32.34 74.73 -62.35
C PHE A 21 32.25 73.45 -61.50
N LEU A 22 32.99 72.39 -61.86
CA LEU A 22 33.04 71.12 -61.12
C LEU A 22 34.19 71.07 -60.10
N HIS A 23 35.04 72.11 -60.03
CA HIS A 23 36.12 72.21 -59.06
C HIS A 23 35.63 72.80 -57.72
N ASP A 24 36.07 72.22 -56.60
CA ASP A 24 35.68 72.65 -55.25
C ASP A 24 36.13 74.09 -54.90
N ASP A 25 37.19 74.61 -55.55
CA ASP A 25 37.74 75.97 -55.36
C ASP A 25 37.22 76.99 -56.38
N PHE A 26 35.96 76.85 -56.82
CA PHE A 26 35.37 77.70 -57.86
C PHE A 26 35.29 79.18 -57.44
N ASP A 27 36.05 80.04 -58.13
CA ASP A 27 35.96 81.51 -57.99
C ASP A 27 35.17 82.13 -59.15
N ALA A 28 33.90 82.43 -58.87
CA ALA A 28 32.98 83.06 -59.82
C ALA A 28 33.51 84.40 -60.38
N LYS A 29 34.34 85.15 -59.63
CA LYS A 29 34.88 86.44 -60.07
C LYS A 29 36.04 86.27 -61.04
N ALA A 30 36.93 85.31 -60.79
CA ALA A 30 38.06 85.01 -61.68
C ALA A 30 37.57 84.48 -63.04
N VAL A 31 36.57 83.59 -63.04
CA VAL A 31 35.96 83.03 -64.25
C VAL A 31 35.22 84.12 -65.06
N ALA A 32 34.48 85.01 -64.39
CA ALA A 32 33.82 86.13 -65.05
C ALA A 32 34.82 87.13 -65.67
N CYS A 33 35.91 87.45 -64.97
CA CYS A 33 36.96 88.33 -65.49
C CYS A 33 37.68 87.76 -66.72
N ASN A 34 37.99 86.45 -66.71
CA ASN A 34 38.61 85.77 -67.86
C ASN A 34 37.66 85.72 -69.06
N ALA A 35 36.37 85.44 -68.84
CA ALA A 35 35.37 85.44 -69.90
C ALA A 35 35.12 86.84 -70.52
N ILE A 36 35.32 87.92 -69.74
CA ILE A 36 35.24 89.30 -70.22
C ILE A 36 36.45 89.68 -71.09
N GLN A 37 37.64 89.15 -70.77
CA GLN A 37 38.86 89.40 -71.54
C GLN A 37 38.87 88.66 -72.90
N ASP A 38 38.21 87.51 -73.00
CA ASP A 38 38.21 86.67 -74.21
C ASP A 38 37.34 87.21 -75.38
N LEU A 39 36.78 88.42 -75.28
CA LEU A 39 35.94 89.10 -76.30
C LEU A 39 34.73 88.28 -76.85
N ALA A 40 34.43 87.11 -76.29
CA ALA A 40 33.33 86.21 -76.67
C ALA A 40 32.30 86.00 -75.53
N ILE A 41 32.03 87.05 -74.74
CA ILE A 41 31.14 87.01 -73.56
C ILE A 41 29.74 86.45 -73.89
N SER A 42 29.18 86.83 -75.05
CA SER A 42 27.84 86.37 -75.45
C SER A 42 27.80 84.86 -75.72
N GLN A 43 28.90 84.27 -76.20
CA GLN A 43 29.00 82.83 -76.47
C GLN A 43 29.15 82.03 -75.17
N HIS A 44 29.91 82.53 -74.19
CA HIS A 44 30.02 81.89 -72.87
C HIS A 44 28.71 81.94 -72.08
N LEU A 45 27.99 83.07 -72.09
CA LEU A 45 26.66 83.18 -71.48
C LEU A 45 25.63 82.29 -72.17
N ALA A 46 25.65 82.22 -73.51
CA ALA A 46 24.78 81.32 -74.26
C ALA A 46 25.08 79.85 -73.93
N LYS A 47 26.36 79.47 -73.83
CA LYS A 47 26.76 78.13 -73.37
C LYS A 47 26.29 77.86 -71.94
N LEU A 48 26.56 78.75 -70.98
CA LEU A 48 26.10 78.56 -69.60
C LEU A 48 24.57 78.41 -69.51
N ALA A 49 23.81 79.21 -70.26
CA ALA A 49 22.36 79.07 -70.34
C ALA A 49 21.93 77.72 -70.90
N THR A 50 22.63 77.19 -71.92
CA THR A 50 22.39 75.82 -72.40
C THR A 50 22.77 74.75 -71.39
N GLY A 51 23.87 74.92 -70.64
CA GLY A 51 24.27 74.00 -69.57
C GLY A 51 23.27 73.96 -68.41
N ILE A 52 22.79 75.13 -67.96
CA ILE A 52 21.72 75.23 -66.96
C ILE A 52 20.45 74.56 -67.46
N SER A 53 20.06 74.80 -68.71
CA SER A 53 18.87 74.16 -69.29
C SER A 53 19.02 72.64 -69.43
N LEU A 54 20.23 72.13 -69.69
CA LEU A 54 20.52 70.69 -69.74
C LEU A 54 20.44 70.07 -68.35
N LEU A 55 21.05 70.72 -67.35
CA LEU A 55 20.99 70.26 -65.96
C LEU A 55 19.56 70.27 -65.44
N ASP A 56 18.79 71.34 -65.72
CA ASP A 56 17.39 71.47 -65.32
C ASP A 56 16.52 70.40 -65.99
N LYS A 57 16.77 70.10 -67.27
CA LYS A 57 16.08 69.02 -67.99
C LYS A 57 16.41 67.64 -67.42
N GLU A 58 17.67 67.39 -67.06
CA GLU A 58 18.09 66.11 -66.50
C GLU A 58 17.58 65.94 -65.06
N LEU A 59 17.67 66.98 -64.24
CA LEU A 59 17.12 66.99 -62.89
C LEU A 59 15.61 66.77 -62.93
N HIS A 60 14.91 67.41 -63.87
CA HIS A 60 13.49 67.17 -64.09
C HIS A 60 13.20 65.74 -64.57
N SER A 61 14.02 65.18 -65.46
CA SER A 61 13.92 63.80 -65.94
C SER A 61 14.08 62.80 -64.79
N GLN A 62 15.12 62.97 -63.96
CA GLN A 62 15.39 62.13 -62.79
C GLN A 62 14.29 62.23 -61.74
N VAL A 63 13.87 63.45 -61.41
CA VAL A 63 12.78 63.67 -60.44
C VAL A 63 11.48 63.07 -60.97
N SER A 64 11.20 63.21 -62.27
CA SER A 64 9.99 62.66 -62.88
C SER A 64 10.03 61.12 -62.97
N ALA A 65 11.19 60.52 -63.25
CA ALA A 65 11.38 59.08 -63.35
C ALA A 65 11.27 58.37 -61.99
N HIS A 66 11.75 59.00 -60.90
CA HIS A 66 11.79 58.38 -59.56
C HIS A 66 10.72 58.90 -58.60
N TYR A 67 9.93 59.92 -58.96
CA TYR A 67 8.84 60.46 -58.14
C TYR A 67 7.78 59.41 -57.80
N GLU A 68 7.37 58.59 -58.77
CA GLU A 68 6.36 57.54 -58.56
C GLU A 68 6.88 56.46 -57.62
N ASP A 69 8.14 56.04 -57.77
CA ASP A 69 8.78 55.05 -56.92
C ASP A 69 8.95 55.54 -55.47
N LEU A 70 9.32 56.81 -55.29
CA LEU A 70 9.53 57.41 -53.96
C LEU A 70 8.19 57.60 -53.22
N LEU A 71 7.13 57.97 -53.94
CA LEU A 71 5.78 57.98 -53.40
C LEU A 71 5.26 56.58 -53.10
N ALA A 72 5.53 55.59 -53.96
CA ALA A 72 5.16 54.20 -53.72
C ALA A 72 5.90 53.63 -52.50
N GLN A 73 7.16 53.98 -52.29
CA GLN A 73 7.91 53.62 -51.07
C GLN A 73 7.36 54.31 -49.83
N ALA A 74 7.03 55.61 -49.89
CA ALA A 74 6.41 56.32 -48.78
C ALA A 74 5.05 55.72 -48.41
N SER A 75 4.21 55.42 -49.40
CA SER A 75 2.94 54.71 -49.23
C SER A 75 3.14 53.30 -48.67
N GLY A 76 4.14 52.57 -49.16
CA GLY A 76 4.50 51.24 -48.66
C GLY A 76 4.91 51.28 -47.18
N ILE A 77 5.68 52.28 -46.78
CA ILE A 77 6.07 52.51 -45.38
C ILE A 77 4.84 52.81 -44.51
N GLU A 78 3.92 53.65 -44.99
CA GLU A 78 2.67 53.96 -44.27
C GLU A 78 1.79 52.71 -44.08
N THR A 79 1.66 51.87 -45.11
CA THR A 79 0.92 50.60 -45.00
C THR A 79 1.59 49.62 -44.04
N LEU A 80 2.93 49.55 -44.05
CA LEU A 80 3.70 48.72 -43.12
C LEU A 80 3.55 49.23 -41.68
N GLU A 81 3.56 50.53 -41.46
CA GLU A 81 3.33 51.15 -40.16
C GLU A 81 1.94 50.80 -39.62
N GLY A 82 0.91 50.86 -40.47
CA GLY A 82 -0.44 50.40 -40.12
C GLY A 82 -0.50 48.89 -39.79
N ALA A 83 0.19 48.05 -40.57
CA ALA A 83 0.31 46.62 -40.30
C ALA A 83 1.06 46.34 -38.97
N LEU A 84 2.11 47.09 -38.68
CA LEU A 84 2.85 46.98 -37.41
C LEU A 84 1.99 47.45 -36.23
N GLN A 85 1.25 48.55 -36.35
CA GLN A 85 0.33 48.99 -35.31
C GLN A 85 -0.77 47.97 -35.01
N THR A 86 -1.38 47.39 -36.05
CA THR A 86 -2.39 46.33 -35.88
C THR A 86 -1.80 45.06 -35.27
N MET A 87 -0.57 44.69 -35.63
CA MET A 87 0.13 43.56 -35.02
C MET A 87 0.46 43.82 -33.54
N CYS A 88 0.98 45.00 -33.21
CA CYS A 88 1.24 45.42 -31.83
C CYS A 88 -0.03 45.39 -30.98
N ALA A 89 -1.15 45.92 -31.50
CA ALA A 89 -2.44 45.85 -30.82
C ALA A 89 -2.92 44.40 -30.63
N SER A 90 -2.69 43.54 -31.62
CA SER A 90 -3.06 42.11 -31.55
C SER A 90 -2.23 41.36 -30.50
N ILE A 91 -0.93 41.64 -30.39
CA ILE A 91 -0.05 41.06 -29.38
C ILE A 91 -0.46 41.52 -27.97
N GLN A 92 -0.74 42.81 -27.79
CA GLN A 92 -1.22 43.34 -26.51
C GLN A 92 -2.54 42.70 -26.09
N ASN A 93 -3.48 42.53 -27.04
CA ASN A 93 -4.73 41.83 -26.79
C ASN A 93 -4.51 40.36 -26.41
N LEU A 94 -3.62 39.65 -27.10
CA LEU A 94 -3.27 38.27 -26.77
C LEU A 94 -2.69 38.16 -25.36
N GLN A 95 -1.75 39.05 -25.00
CA GLN A 95 -1.17 39.09 -23.67
C GLN A 95 -2.26 39.31 -22.60
N ALA A 96 -3.14 40.29 -22.80
CA ALA A 96 -4.26 40.55 -21.91
C ALA A 96 -5.22 39.34 -21.80
N THR A 97 -5.48 38.63 -22.90
CA THR A 97 -6.30 37.41 -22.86
C THR A 97 -5.61 36.26 -22.14
N SER A 98 -4.29 36.13 -22.24
CA SER A 98 -3.49 35.14 -21.53
C SER A 98 -3.49 35.38 -20.02
N GLU A 99 -3.24 36.62 -19.59
CA GLU A 99 -3.34 37.02 -18.17
C GLU A 99 -4.76 36.79 -17.63
N ARG A 100 -5.78 37.06 -18.44
CA ARG A 100 -7.18 36.77 -18.11
C ARG A 100 -7.46 35.27 -18.02
N LEU A 101 -6.88 34.45 -18.89
CA LEU A 101 -7.03 32.99 -18.83
C LEU A 101 -6.34 32.43 -17.58
N GLN A 102 -5.15 32.91 -17.26
CA GLN A 102 -4.41 32.51 -16.06
C GLN A 102 -5.22 32.81 -14.79
N SER A 103 -5.73 34.04 -14.65
CA SER A 103 -6.55 34.45 -13.49
C SER A 103 -7.91 33.75 -13.44
N LYS A 104 -8.57 33.52 -14.58
CA LYS A 104 -9.92 32.91 -14.62
C LYS A 104 -9.95 31.39 -14.61
N VAL A 105 -8.85 30.72 -14.94
CA VAL A 105 -8.82 29.26 -15.09
C VAL A 105 -7.77 28.63 -14.18
N VAL A 106 -6.51 29.08 -14.26
CA VAL A 106 -5.40 28.43 -13.55
C VAL A 106 -5.48 28.66 -12.04
N GLU A 107 -5.70 29.91 -11.61
CA GLU A 107 -5.87 30.23 -10.18
C GLU A 107 -7.04 29.49 -9.52
N PRO A 108 -8.29 29.52 -10.06
CA PRO A 108 -9.40 28.79 -9.46
C PRO A 108 -9.21 27.26 -9.53
N TYR A 109 -8.56 26.73 -10.57
CA TYR A 109 -8.20 25.32 -10.62
C TYR A 109 -7.26 24.94 -9.47
N ASN A 110 -6.16 25.69 -9.28
CA ASN A 110 -5.21 25.43 -8.19
C ASN A 110 -5.88 25.56 -6.81
N LYS A 111 -6.77 26.54 -6.65
CA LYS A 111 -7.56 26.70 -5.43
C LYS A 111 -8.51 25.51 -5.21
N SER A 112 -9.21 25.05 -6.25
CA SER A 112 -10.10 23.89 -6.16
C SER A 112 -9.32 22.61 -5.87
N TRP A 113 -8.16 22.42 -6.49
CA TRP A 113 -7.27 21.30 -6.24
C TRP A 113 -6.80 21.25 -4.78
N THR A 114 -6.30 22.37 -4.25
CA THR A 114 -5.85 22.44 -2.85
C THR A 114 -6.99 22.21 -1.86
N GLN A 115 -8.18 22.76 -2.13
CA GLN A 115 -9.38 22.49 -1.33
C GLN A 115 -9.80 21.03 -1.38
N THR A 116 -9.73 20.38 -2.55
CA THR A 116 -10.05 18.96 -2.72
C THR A 116 -9.05 18.08 -1.97
N ALA A 117 -7.76 18.40 -2.05
CA ALA A 117 -6.73 17.70 -1.29
C ALA A 117 -6.90 17.89 0.22
N MET A 118 -7.25 19.09 0.68
CA MET A 118 -7.57 19.37 2.08
C MET A 118 -8.79 18.57 2.54
N LEU A 119 -9.86 18.52 1.74
CA LEU A 119 -11.06 17.75 2.04
C LEU A 119 -10.76 16.26 2.14
N ALA A 120 -9.98 15.71 1.21
CA ALA A 120 -9.58 14.30 1.23
C ALA A 120 -8.78 13.95 2.50
N ARG A 121 -7.82 14.80 2.88
CA ARG A 121 -7.06 14.63 4.13
C ARG A 121 -7.95 14.74 5.36
N LEU A 122 -8.87 15.72 5.38
CA LEU A 122 -9.81 15.89 6.48
C LEU A 122 -10.72 14.66 6.64
N GLN A 123 -11.21 14.12 5.52
CA GLN A 123 -12.06 12.94 5.53
C GLN A 123 -11.31 11.71 6.05
N GLN A 124 -10.08 11.48 5.60
CA GLN A 124 -9.22 10.41 6.12
C GLN A 124 -9.00 10.55 7.64
N THR A 125 -8.72 11.76 8.12
CA THR A 125 -8.58 12.04 9.55
C THR A 125 -9.88 11.80 10.32
N CYS A 126 -11.02 12.24 9.79
CA CYS A 126 -12.32 11.99 10.41
C CYS A 126 -12.65 10.49 10.47
N ASP A 127 -12.36 9.74 9.42
CA ASP A 127 -12.56 8.29 9.38
C ASP A 127 -11.64 7.58 10.38
N MET A 128 -10.39 8.04 10.52
CA MET A 128 -9.46 7.55 11.53
C MET A 128 -10.00 7.80 12.95
N ILE A 129 -10.42 9.03 13.25
CA ILE A 129 -11.00 9.39 14.56
C ILE A 129 -12.24 8.54 14.86
N ARG A 130 -13.12 8.31 13.86
CA ARG A 130 -14.30 7.46 14.02
C ARG A 130 -13.92 6.00 14.33
N ARG A 131 -12.92 5.47 13.64
CA ARG A 131 -12.39 4.11 13.91
C ARG A 131 -11.81 4.02 15.31
N MET A 132 -10.99 4.98 15.73
CA MET A 132 -10.45 5.05 17.09
C MET A 132 -11.58 5.13 18.13
N GLY A 133 -12.59 5.98 17.90
CA GLY A 133 -13.77 6.08 18.77
C GLY A 133 -14.52 4.75 18.93
N ARG A 134 -14.70 4.00 17.83
CA ARG A 134 -15.29 2.65 17.88
C ARG A 134 -14.39 1.65 18.61
N LEU A 135 -13.08 1.70 18.39
CA LEU A 135 -12.10 0.87 19.09
C LEU A 135 -12.20 1.08 20.61
N PHE A 136 -12.19 2.33 21.09
CA PHE A 136 -12.34 2.65 22.51
C PHE A 136 -13.65 2.09 23.09
N GLN A 137 -14.75 2.20 22.36
CA GLN A 137 -16.04 1.66 22.79
C GLN A 137 -15.99 0.13 22.91
N ILE A 138 -15.37 -0.55 21.95
CA ILE A 138 -15.23 -2.01 21.96
C ILE A 138 -14.32 -2.46 23.09
N VAL A 139 -13.16 -1.82 23.29
CA VAL A 139 -12.25 -2.20 24.39
C VAL A 139 -12.90 -1.97 25.74
N LYS A 140 -13.61 -0.85 25.92
CA LYS A 140 -14.39 -0.59 27.15
C LYS A 140 -15.45 -1.67 27.39
N ARG A 141 -16.19 -2.06 26.35
CA ARG A 141 -17.21 -3.12 26.42
C ARG A 141 -16.57 -4.48 26.73
N MET A 142 -15.44 -4.80 26.09
CA MET A 142 -14.70 -6.05 26.30
C MET A 142 -14.18 -6.15 27.73
N ARG A 143 -13.57 -5.08 28.27
CA ARG A 143 -13.11 -5.03 29.67
C ARG A 143 -14.25 -5.35 30.65
N ALA A 144 -15.44 -4.78 30.44
CA ALA A 144 -16.61 -5.07 31.26
C ALA A 144 -17.08 -6.53 31.14
N GLN A 145 -17.04 -7.10 29.93
CA GLN A 145 -17.41 -8.51 29.69
C GLN A 145 -16.40 -9.49 30.33
N LEU A 146 -15.11 -9.17 30.32
CA LEU A 146 -14.08 -9.97 30.99
C LEU A 146 -14.26 -9.98 32.52
N GLN A 147 -14.70 -8.88 33.11
CA GLN A 147 -15.03 -8.81 34.55
C GLN A 147 -16.30 -9.60 34.91
N GLY A 148 -17.19 -9.84 33.95
CA GLY A 148 -18.40 -10.68 34.11
C GLY A 148 -18.12 -12.18 34.28
N GLY A 149 -16.87 -12.61 34.12
CA GLY A 149 -16.43 -13.99 34.33
C GLY A 149 -16.96 -14.97 33.28
N ALA A 150 -17.12 -16.24 33.67
CA ALA A 150 -17.40 -17.35 32.75
C ALA A 150 -18.71 -17.22 31.94
N LYS A 151 -19.66 -16.38 32.37
CA LYS A 151 -20.94 -16.17 31.66
C LYS A 151 -20.82 -15.27 30.43
N ASP A 152 -19.84 -14.37 30.42
CA ASP A 152 -19.68 -13.35 29.38
C ASP A 152 -18.40 -13.54 28.54
N ILE A 153 -17.64 -14.60 28.80
CA ILE A 153 -16.39 -14.92 28.09
C ILE A 153 -16.58 -15.05 26.57
N THR A 154 -17.71 -15.61 26.11
CA THR A 154 -18.03 -15.74 24.69
C THR A 154 -18.30 -14.38 24.05
N LYS A 155 -18.93 -13.46 24.78
CA LYS A 155 -19.17 -12.09 24.32
C LYS A 155 -17.89 -11.27 24.30
N ALA A 156 -16.99 -11.48 25.26
CA ALA A 156 -15.66 -10.87 25.26
C ALA A 156 -14.85 -11.32 24.03
N ALA A 157 -14.87 -12.62 23.72
CA ALA A 157 -14.23 -13.16 22.52
C ALA A 157 -14.85 -12.59 21.22
N GLN A 158 -16.18 -12.41 21.18
CA GLN A 158 -16.85 -11.76 20.07
C GLN A 158 -16.41 -10.29 19.94
N SER A 159 -16.37 -9.51 21.03
CA SER A 159 -15.90 -8.12 21.01
C SER A 159 -14.46 -8.02 20.52
N LEU A 160 -13.61 -8.99 20.86
CA LEU A 160 -12.23 -9.05 20.36
C LEU A 160 -12.18 -9.34 18.86
N SER A 161 -13.00 -10.28 18.36
CA SER A 161 -13.11 -10.52 16.91
C SER A 161 -13.62 -9.29 16.15
N GLU A 162 -14.56 -8.53 16.71
CA GLU A 162 -15.02 -7.25 16.14
C GLU A 162 -13.90 -6.20 16.13
N ALA A 163 -13.04 -6.19 17.15
CA ALA A 163 -11.85 -5.32 17.19
C ALA A 163 -10.84 -5.70 16.10
N ASP A 164 -10.54 -6.99 15.95
CA ASP A 164 -9.63 -7.51 14.92
C ASP A 164 -10.11 -7.12 13.51
N GLN A 165 -11.42 -7.26 13.23
CA GLN A 165 -12.02 -6.84 11.96
C GLN A 165 -11.94 -5.33 11.71
N LEU A 166 -12.05 -4.50 12.77
CA LEU A 166 -11.93 -3.05 12.64
C LEU A 166 -10.49 -2.59 12.35
N LEU A 167 -9.52 -3.35 12.84
CA LEU A 167 -8.09 -3.12 12.64
C LEU A 167 -7.58 -3.73 11.33
N GLU A 168 -8.35 -4.60 10.68
CA GLU A 168 -7.97 -5.23 9.42
C GLU A 168 -7.68 -4.17 8.33
N GLY A 169 -6.45 -4.19 7.82
CA GLY A 169 -5.99 -3.29 6.75
C GLY A 169 -5.70 -1.84 7.19
N VAL A 170 -5.69 -1.54 8.49
CA VAL A 170 -5.34 -0.20 9.00
C VAL A 170 -4.25 -0.30 10.05
N ASP A 171 -3.14 0.38 9.81
CA ASP A 171 -2.09 0.51 10.82
C ASP A 171 -2.37 1.73 11.72
N LEU A 172 -2.65 1.46 13.00
CA LEU A 172 -2.78 2.48 14.04
C LEU A 172 -1.51 2.61 14.88
N SER A 173 -0.43 1.93 14.49
CA SER A 173 0.86 1.98 15.19
C SER A 173 1.42 3.40 15.17
N GLY A 174 1.99 3.83 16.30
CA GLY A 174 2.55 5.17 16.45
C GLY A 174 1.56 6.24 16.92
N ILE A 175 0.29 5.89 17.17
CA ILE A 175 -0.65 6.78 17.86
C ILE A 175 -0.68 6.44 19.35
N ASP A 176 -0.04 7.27 20.17
CA ASP A 176 0.13 7.05 21.63
C ASP A 176 -1.19 6.73 22.34
N VAL A 177 -2.26 7.42 21.98
CA VAL A 177 -3.59 7.28 22.61
C VAL A 177 -4.21 5.89 22.37
N VAL A 178 -3.86 5.22 21.27
CA VAL A 178 -4.39 3.91 20.90
C VAL A 178 -3.48 2.78 21.36
N GLN A 179 -2.20 3.07 21.59
CA GLN A 179 -1.21 2.06 21.96
C GLN A 179 -1.56 1.32 23.24
N GLU A 180 -2.06 2.04 24.26
CA GLU A 180 -2.53 1.41 25.50
C GLU A 180 -3.71 0.45 25.24
N GLU A 181 -4.64 0.83 24.38
CA GLU A 181 -5.81 0.01 24.07
C GLU A 181 -5.47 -1.21 23.21
N LEU A 182 -4.50 -1.09 22.30
CA LEU A 182 -3.96 -2.23 21.55
C LEU A 182 -3.26 -3.22 22.48
N ALA A 183 -2.46 -2.74 23.43
CA ALA A 183 -1.83 -3.60 24.43
C ALA A 183 -2.87 -4.34 25.29
N VAL A 184 -3.99 -3.70 25.61
CA VAL A 184 -5.11 -4.35 26.31
C VAL A 184 -5.80 -5.40 25.44
N LEU A 185 -5.99 -5.15 24.15
CA LEU A 185 -6.54 -6.14 23.23
C LEU A 185 -5.63 -7.38 23.14
N GLU A 186 -4.32 -7.19 23.03
CA GLU A 186 -3.35 -8.29 23.02
C GLU A 186 -3.37 -9.08 24.33
N SER A 187 -3.37 -8.41 25.48
CA SER A 187 -3.47 -9.06 26.78
C SER A 187 -4.79 -9.82 26.95
N ALA A 188 -5.91 -9.22 26.51
CA ALA A 188 -7.21 -9.87 26.55
C ALA A 188 -7.27 -11.10 25.63
N ARG A 189 -6.63 -11.05 24.46
CA ARG A 189 -6.51 -12.18 23.54
C ARG A 189 -5.81 -13.36 24.20
N GLN A 190 -4.64 -13.12 24.80
CA GLN A 190 -3.88 -14.16 25.49
C GLN A 190 -4.68 -14.75 26.68
N GLU A 191 -5.37 -13.90 27.44
CA GLU A 191 -6.18 -14.36 28.57
C GLU A 191 -7.38 -15.19 28.12
N LEU A 192 -8.09 -14.76 27.07
CA LEU A 192 -9.23 -15.49 26.51
C LEU A 192 -8.82 -16.83 25.90
N GLU A 193 -7.67 -16.87 25.23
CA GLU A 193 -7.08 -18.10 24.71
C GLU A 193 -6.78 -19.09 25.85
N ARG A 194 -6.07 -18.63 26.87
CA ARG A 194 -5.72 -19.42 28.07
C ARG A 194 -6.95 -19.89 28.84
N GLN A 195 -8.00 -19.07 28.92
CA GLN A 195 -9.26 -19.46 29.54
C GLN A 195 -10.04 -20.46 28.67
N GLY A 196 -10.09 -20.24 27.35
CA GLY A 196 -10.74 -21.12 26.39
C GLY A 196 -10.13 -22.53 26.40
N GLU A 197 -8.80 -22.63 26.38
CA GLU A 197 -8.07 -23.90 26.49
C GLU A 197 -8.39 -24.63 27.79
N ARG A 198 -8.29 -23.96 28.94
CA ARG A 198 -8.60 -24.58 30.23
C ARG A 198 -10.06 -24.96 30.37
N MET A 199 -10.98 -24.18 29.80
CA MET A 199 -12.38 -24.53 29.79
C MET A 199 -12.63 -25.77 28.92
N LEU A 200 -11.90 -25.89 27.80
CA LEU A 200 -11.98 -27.05 26.91
C LEU A 200 -11.43 -28.30 27.60
N GLU A 201 -10.22 -28.25 28.15
CA GLU A 201 -9.58 -29.36 28.88
C GLU A 201 -10.48 -29.85 30.03
N LYS A 202 -10.85 -28.95 30.96
CA LYS A 202 -11.74 -29.30 32.08
C LYS A 202 -13.11 -29.78 31.61
N GLY A 203 -13.64 -29.19 30.54
CA GLY A 203 -14.92 -29.59 29.95
C GLY A 203 -14.88 -31.00 29.37
N THR A 204 -13.75 -31.38 28.75
CA THR A 204 -13.54 -32.71 28.20
C THR A 204 -13.30 -33.75 29.31
N GLU A 205 -12.50 -33.43 30.31
CA GLU A 205 -12.24 -34.31 31.47
C GLU A 205 -13.52 -34.61 32.27
N SER A 206 -14.31 -33.57 32.55
CA SER A 206 -15.57 -33.67 33.30
C SER A 206 -16.77 -34.13 32.46
N GLN A 207 -16.57 -34.38 31.18
CA GLN A 207 -17.62 -34.72 30.21
C GLN A 207 -18.80 -33.72 30.18
N ASN A 208 -18.52 -32.43 30.41
CA ASN A 208 -19.52 -31.37 30.42
C ASN A 208 -19.72 -30.75 29.02
N GLN A 209 -20.77 -31.17 28.30
CA GLN A 209 -21.06 -30.69 26.93
C GLN A 209 -21.31 -29.18 26.85
N ALA A 210 -21.91 -28.58 27.88
CA ALA A 210 -22.18 -27.14 27.89
C ALA A 210 -20.87 -26.35 27.96
N GLN A 211 -19.95 -26.76 28.83
CA GLN A 211 -18.65 -26.13 29.00
C GLN A 211 -17.76 -26.28 27.75
N VAL A 212 -17.71 -27.49 27.15
CA VAL A 212 -17.02 -27.73 25.88
C VAL A 212 -17.59 -26.84 24.78
N GLY A 213 -18.93 -26.70 24.71
CA GLY A 213 -19.58 -25.82 23.73
C GLY A 213 -19.19 -24.35 23.89
N THR A 214 -19.15 -23.84 25.13
CA THR A 214 -18.71 -22.47 25.41
C THR A 214 -17.25 -22.25 25.06
N ALA A 215 -16.37 -23.21 25.41
CA ALA A 215 -14.95 -23.14 25.09
C ALA A 215 -14.69 -23.13 23.58
N LEU A 216 -15.35 -24.03 22.83
CA LEU A 216 -15.24 -24.08 21.37
C LEU A 216 -15.75 -22.79 20.72
N GLN A 217 -16.79 -22.17 21.27
CA GLN A 217 -17.28 -20.89 20.75
C GLN A 217 -16.28 -19.75 20.99
N VAL A 218 -15.62 -19.70 22.15
CA VAL A 218 -14.51 -18.74 22.38
C VAL A 218 -13.39 -18.94 21.37
N LEU A 219 -12.96 -20.20 21.18
CA LEU A 219 -11.89 -20.54 20.23
C LEU A 219 -12.27 -20.27 18.77
N PHE A 220 -13.54 -20.39 18.41
CA PHE A 220 -14.05 -20.04 17.09
C PHE A 220 -13.92 -18.53 16.83
N HIS A 221 -14.38 -17.68 17.75
CA HIS A 221 -14.24 -16.21 17.60
C HIS A 221 -12.76 -15.76 17.54
N LEU A 222 -11.86 -16.48 18.21
CA LEU A 222 -10.41 -16.22 18.16
C LEU A 222 -9.72 -16.74 16.89
N GLN A 223 -10.44 -17.44 16.01
CA GLN A 223 -9.90 -18.15 14.83
C GLN A 223 -8.87 -19.24 15.19
N LEU A 224 -9.02 -19.86 16.37
CA LEU A 224 -8.11 -20.87 16.91
C LEU A 224 -8.77 -22.25 17.06
N LEU A 225 -9.95 -22.46 16.48
CA LEU A 225 -10.71 -23.71 16.64
C LEU A 225 -9.91 -24.94 16.17
N GLN A 226 -9.42 -24.95 14.94
CA GLN A 226 -8.70 -26.08 14.35
C GLN A 226 -7.42 -26.46 15.14
N PRO A 227 -6.44 -25.55 15.33
CA PRO A 227 -5.18 -25.92 15.98
C PRO A 227 -5.40 -26.46 17.39
N ARG A 228 -6.35 -25.88 18.15
CA ARG A 228 -6.61 -26.29 19.54
C ARG A 228 -7.39 -27.61 19.65
N VAL A 229 -8.35 -27.85 18.77
CA VAL A 229 -9.05 -29.15 18.71
C VAL A 229 -8.09 -30.28 18.36
N LEU A 230 -7.22 -30.08 17.36
CA LEU A 230 -6.22 -31.09 16.97
C LEU A 230 -5.17 -31.31 18.07
N GLN A 231 -4.74 -30.23 18.73
CA GLN A 231 -3.84 -30.33 19.87
C GLN A 231 -4.46 -31.16 21.00
N LEU A 232 -5.73 -30.93 21.35
CA LEU A 232 -6.42 -31.71 22.38
C LEU A 232 -6.47 -33.21 22.03
N VAL A 233 -6.82 -33.55 20.78
CA VAL A 233 -6.85 -34.95 20.31
C VAL A 233 -5.46 -35.58 20.39
N ARG A 234 -4.42 -34.84 19.98
CA ARG A 234 -3.03 -35.27 20.08
C ARG A 234 -2.58 -35.49 21.52
N THR A 235 -2.84 -34.53 22.42
CA THR A 235 -2.50 -34.65 23.84
C THR A 235 -3.21 -35.83 24.49
N THR A 236 -4.45 -36.11 24.08
CA THR A 236 -5.20 -37.29 24.56
C THR A 236 -4.56 -38.59 24.10
N LEU A 237 -4.12 -38.67 22.84
CA LEU A 237 -3.35 -39.82 22.32
C LEU A 237 -2.00 -39.99 23.02
N GLU A 238 -1.25 -38.91 23.25
CA GLU A 238 0.05 -38.92 23.92
C GLU A 238 -0.09 -39.41 25.37
N ARG A 239 -1.06 -38.87 26.13
CA ARG A 239 -1.37 -39.34 27.48
C ARG A 239 -1.72 -40.83 27.52
N LEU A 240 -2.46 -41.29 26.51
CA LEU A 240 -2.85 -42.70 26.41
C LEU A 240 -1.65 -43.58 26.07
N ARG A 241 -0.77 -43.15 25.17
CA ARG A 241 0.51 -43.83 24.89
C ARG A 241 1.36 -43.97 26.14
N ASP A 242 1.50 -42.91 26.94
CA ASP A 242 2.25 -42.97 28.20
C ASP A 242 1.61 -43.95 29.19
N THR A 243 0.28 -43.97 29.26
CA THR A 243 -0.46 -44.93 30.10
C THR A 243 -0.25 -46.37 29.63
N VAL A 244 -0.26 -46.62 28.32
CA VAL A 244 0.02 -47.93 27.71
C VAL A 244 1.43 -48.38 28.04
N GLN A 245 2.42 -47.51 27.85
CA GLN A 245 3.83 -47.81 28.14
C GLN A 245 4.03 -48.11 29.63
N GLN A 246 3.41 -47.33 30.52
CA GLN A 246 3.48 -47.56 31.96
C GLN A 246 2.77 -48.85 32.40
N ALA A 247 1.63 -49.20 31.78
CA ALA A 247 0.90 -50.43 32.08
C ALA A 247 1.65 -51.69 31.60
N LEU A 248 2.38 -51.59 30.49
CA LEU A 248 3.10 -52.72 29.87
C LEU A 248 4.57 -52.83 30.31
N SER A 249 5.13 -51.86 31.04
CA SER A 249 6.54 -51.90 31.44
C SER A 249 6.80 -52.91 32.56
N VAL A 250 7.78 -53.79 32.35
CA VAL A 250 8.15 -54.83 33.34
C VAL A 250 8.59 -54.20 34.68
N GLY A 251 9.24 -53.04 34.65
CA GLY A 251 9.72 -52.34 35.84
C GLY A 251 8.60 -51.76 36.72
N SER A 252 7.53 -51.21 36.13
CA SER A 252 6.38 -50.72 36.89
C SER A 252 5.59 -51.88 37.50
N LEU A 253 5.43 -52.98 36.74
CA LEU A 253 4.73 -54.18 37.17
C LEU A 253 5.44 -54.89 38.33
N ASP A 254 6.77 -54.98 38.31
CA ASP A 254 7.56 -55.60 39.39
C ASP A 254 7.54 -54.74 40.67
N GLN A 255 7.59 -53.42 40.54
CA GLN A 255 7.38 -52.49 41.67
C GLN A 255 5.97 -52.62 42.26
N GLN A 256 4.95 -52.77 41.42
CA GLN A 256 3.56 -52.90 41.88
C GLN A 256 3.31 -54.25 42.57
N ALA A 257 3.91 -55.32 42.03
CA ALA A 257 3.85 -56.66 42.61
C ALA A 257 4.59 -56.75 43.96
N THR A 258 5.72 -56.04 44.12
CA THR A 258 6.47 -55.98 45.38
C THR A 258 5.82 -55.07 46.43
N ALA A 259 5.12 -54.00 46.02
CA ALA A 259 4.39 -53.11 46.92
C ALA A 259 3.16 -53.78 47.58
N SER A 260 2.51 -54.73 46.90
CA SER A 260 1.38 -55.49 47.47
C SER A 260 1.80 -56.45 48.59
N PHE A 261 3.08 -56.84 48.66
CA PHE A 261 3.66 -57.57 49.78
C PHE A 261 4.31 -56.56 50.73
N GLY A 262 3.49 -55.93 51.58
CA GLY A 262 3.87 -54.83 52.45
C GLY A 262 5.30 -54.88 53.01
N SER A 263 5.97 -53.73 52.97
CA SER A 263 7.30 -53.43 53.51
C SER A 263 7.65 -54.29 54.72
N ARG A 264 8.44 -55.35 54.48
CA ARG A 264 8.91 -56.28 55.52
C ARG A 264 10.42 -56.16 55.68
N GLY A 265 10.81 -55.17 56.49
CA GLY A 265 12.01 -55.18 57.34
C GLY A 265 13.38 -55.08 56.63
N PRO A 266 14.36 -54.40 57.24
CA PRO A 266 15.72 -54.35 56.71
C PRO A 266 16.35 -55.76 56.76
N GLY A 267 16.79 -56.27 55.60
CA GLY A 267 17.52 -57.54 55.50
C GLY A 267 16.91 -58.61 54.59
N ARG A 268 15.75 -58.38 53.95
CA ARG A 268 15.23 -59.28 52.90
C ARG A 268 15.52 -58.67 51.54
N ALA A 269 16.46 -59.28 50.80
CA ALA A 269 16.77 -58.88 49.43
C ALA A 269 15.48 -58.92 48.59
N ALA A 270 15.14 -57.79 47.98
CA ALA A 270 14.08 -57.72 46.97
C ALA A 270 14.56 -58.55 45.76
N MET A 271 14.20 -59.82 45.74
CA MET A 271 14.45 -60.67 44.57
C MET A 271 13.49 -60.21 43.47
N PRO A 272 13.97 -59.88 42.26
CA PRO A 272 13.11 -59.46 41.16
C PRO A 272 12.14 -60.60 40.86
N VAL A 273 10.84 -60.31 40.89
CA VAL A 273 9.80 -61.31 40.74
C VAL A 273 9.59 -61.52 39.24
N THR A 274 10.46 -62.32 38.63
CA THR A 274 10.42 -62.61 37.20
C THR A 274 9.12 -63.33 36.81
N GLY A 275 8.33 -62.74 35.89
CA GLY A 275 7.40 -63.31 34.90
C GLY A 275 6.29 -64.32 35.29
N SER A 276 6.51 -65.19 36.27
CA SER A 276 5.66 -66.34 36.59
C SER A 276 4.99 -66.26 37.98
N SER A 277 5.22 -65.20 38.75
CA SER A 277 4.58 -65.07 40.06
C SER A 277 3.11 -64.68 39.92
N ALA A 278 2.25 -65.27 40.76
CA ALA A 278 0.85 -64.90 40.87
C ALA A 278 0.66 -63.40 41.16
N ALA A 279 1.60 -62.79 41.89
CA ALA A 279 1.61 -61.36 42.20
C ALA A 279 1.83 -60.49 40.95
N PHE A 280 2.75 -60.89 40.08
CA PHE A 280 3.02 -60.22 38.81
C PHE A 280 1.82 -60.32 37.86
N ARG A 281 1.19 -61.51 37.77
CA ARG A 281 -0.03 -61.69 36.96
C ARG A 281 -1.20 -60.85 37.48
N ALA A 282 -1.38 -60.76 38.79
CA ALA A 282 -2.42 -59.93 39.40
C ALA A 282 -2.17 -58.43 39.14
N ALA A 283 -0.91 -57.98 39.27
CA ALA A 283 -0.52 -56.61 38.93
C ALA A 283 -0.76 -56.28 37.44
N LEU A 284 -0.40 -57.21 36.54
CA LEU A 284 -0.64 -57.08 35.10
C LEU A 284 -2.12 -56.94 34.79
N TRP A 285 -2.98 -57.84 35.29
CA TRP A 285 -4.42 -57.74 35.04
C TRP A 285 -5.03 -56.46 35.60
N THR A 286 -4.61 -56.04 36.80
CA THR A 286 -5.06 -54.77 37.39
C THR A 286 -4.61 -53.57 36.55
N SER A 287 -3.40 -53.61 35.98
CA SER A 287 -2.92 -52.55 35.08
C SER A 287 -3.64 -52.54 33.74
N MET A 288 -4.01 -53.73 33.23
CA MET A 288 -4.78 -53.89 31.99
C MET A 288 -6.21 -53.38 32.14
N ASP A 289 -6.88 -53.68 33.24
CA ASP A 289 -8.22 -53.15 33.53
C ASP A 289 -8.21 -51.61 33.56
N ARG A 290 -7.22 -51.01 34.26
CA ARG A 290 -7.03 -49.55 34.26
C ARG A 290 -6.72 -49.00 32.87
N LEU A 291 -5.97 -49.73 32.06
CA LEU A 291 -5.66 -49.31 30.70
C LEU A 291 -6.93 -49.29 29.84
N VAL A 292 -7.74 -50.34 29.91
CA VAL A 292 -9.03 -50.42 29.20
C VAL A 292 -9.96 -49.28 29.65
N ASP A 293 -10.04 -49.00 30.95
CA ASP A 293 -10.81 -47.87 31.47
C ASP A 293 -10.30 -46.52 30.91
N SER A 294 -8.98 -46.33 30.85
CA SER A 294 -8.36 -45.12 30.28
C SER A 294 -8.64 -44.97 28.77
N VAL A 295 -8.58 -46.07 28.01
CA VAL A 295 -8.93 -46.10 26.58
C VAL A 295 -10.41 -45.73 26.39
N CYS A 296 -11.31 -46.37 27.14
CA CYS A 296 -12.74 -46.08 27.09
C CYS A 296 -13.03 -44.61 27.43
N GLN A 297 -12.39 -44.07 28.46
CA GLN A 297 -12.53 -42.67 28.84
C GLN A 297 -12.05 -41.73 27.72
N ALA A 298 -10.90 -41.98 27.11
CA ALA A 298 -10.36 -41.18 26.01
C ALA A 298 -11.28 -41.21 24.77
N CYS A 299 -11.83 -42.38 24.42
CA CYS A 299 -12.80 -42.50 23.33
C CYS A 299 -14.07 -41.69 23.60
N CYS A 300 -14.61 -41.76 24.83
CA CYS A 300 -15.78 -40.97 25.22
C CYS A 300 -15.51 -39.46 25.14
N GLN A 301 -14.32 -39.01 25.57
CA GLN A 301 -13.92 -37.59 25.49
C GLN A 301 -13.93 -37.06 24.05
N ILE A 302 -13.37 -37.83 23.12
CA ILE A 302 -13.25 -37.42 21.72
C ILE A 302 -14.59 -37.55 20.99
N GLN A 303 -15.37 -38.58 21.29
CA GLN A 303 -16.74 -38.71 20.77
C GLN A 303 -17.60 -37.54 21.23
N GLN A 304 -17.50 -37.12 22.49
CA GLN A 304 -18.21 -35.96 22.99
C GLN A 304 -17.76 -34.68 22.27
N LEU A 305 -16.45 -34.49 22.09
CA LEU A 305 -15.90 -33.35 21.37
C LEU A 305 -16.48 -33.26 19.95
N GLU A 306 -16.47 -34.36 19.21
CA GLU A 306 -17.04 -34.43 17.85
C GLU A 306 -18.55 -34.17 17.85
N GLN A 307 -19.30 -34.72 18.81
CA GLN A 307 -20.74 -34.46 18.93
C GLN A 307 -21.04 -32.98 19.19
N VAL A 308 -20.26 -32.32 20.05
CA VAL A 308 -20.43 -30.88 20.33
C VAL A 308 -20.05 -30.07 19.09
N LEU A 309 -18.97 -30.41 18.38
CA LEU A 309 -18.58 -29.77 17.12
C LEU A 309 -19.64 -29.92 16.03
N ALA A 310 -20.32 -31.07 15.96
CA ALA A 310 -21.39 -31.33 14.99
C ALA A 310 -22.69 -30.59 15.33
N LYS A 311 -23.01 -30.43 16.61
CA LYS A 311 -24.29 -29.84 17.08
C LYS A 311 -24.21 -28.33 17.27
N LYS A 312 -23.07 -27.78 17.67
CA LYS A 312 -22.92 -26.35 17.95
C LYS A 312 -22.76 -25.56 16.66
N LYS A 313 -23.52 -24.47 16.60
CA LYS A 313 -23.43 -23.45 15.57
C LYS A 313 -23.06 -22.14 16.25
N ASP A 314 -22.26 -21.36 15.57
CA ASP A 314 -22.02 -19.99 16.00
C ASP A 314 -23.33 -19.19 15.93
N PRO A 315 -23.73 -18.45 16.98
CA PRO A 315 -24.98 -17.71 17.00
C PRO A 315 -25.02 -16.50 16.03
N VAL A 316 -23.87 -16.01 15.56
CA VAL A 316 -23.79 -14.84 14.68
C VAL A 316 -23.65 -15.28 13.22
N THR A 317 -22.69 -16.14 12.93
CA THR A 317 -22.37 -16.61 11.58
C THR A 317 -23.19 -17.83 11.15
N HIS A 318 -23.87 -18.52 12.08
CA HIS A 318 -24.61 -19.76 11.87
C HIS A 318 -23.78 -20.94 11.32
N VAL A 319 -22.45 -20.79 11.25
CA VAL A 319 -21.54 -21.83 10.78
C VAL A 319 -21.48 -22.94 11.83
N VAL A 320 -21.58 -24.19 11.38
CA VAL A 320 -21.36 -25.38 12.21
C VAL A 320 -19.86 -25.55 12.40
N PHE A 321 -19.40 -25.73 13.64
CA PHE A 321 -17.97 -25.85 13.93
C PHE A 321 -17.30 -27.01 13.19
N LEU A 322 -18.02 -28.13 13.01
CA LEU A 322 -17.53 -29.26 12.21
C LEU A 322 -17.34 -28.93 10.73
N GLN A 323 -18.18 -28.08 10.13
CA GLN A 323 -18.02 -27.67 8.73
C GLN A 323 -16.77 -26.82 8.54
N GLU A 324 -16.41 -26.00 9.54
CA GLU A 324 -15.17 -25.23 9.51
C GLU A 324 -13.94 -26.14 9.56
N LEU A 325 -13.99 -27.21 10.35
CA LEU A 325 -12.95 -28.25 10.40
C LEU A 325 -12.90 -29.09 9.11
N GLN A 326 -14.02 -29.26 8.41
CA GLN A 326 -14.05 -29.96 7.12
C GLN A 326 -13.35 -29.16 6.01
N LYS A 327 -13.46 -27.82 6.02
CA LYS A 327 -12.74 -26.96 5.06
C LYS A 327 -11.23 -27.15 5.15
N SER A 328 -10.71 -27.43 6.35
CA SER A 328 -9.30 -27.70 6.59
C SER A 328 -8.91 -29.17 6.46
N GLY A 329 -9.83 -30.05 6.04
CA GLY A 329 -9.56 -31.47 5.80
C GLY A 329 -9.66 -32.36 7.05
N HIS A 330 -10.10 -31.84 8.19
CA HIS A 330 -10.18 -32.55 9.47
C HIS A 330 -11.62 -32.91 9.88
N GLY A 331 -12.43 -33.38 8.93
CA GLY A 331 -13.84 -33.70 9.15
C GLY A 331 -14.09 -34.92 10.05
N ASP A 332 -13.20 -35.92 10.03
CA ASP A 332 -13.39 -37.21 10.71
C ASP A 332 -12.42 -37.37 11.89
N ILE A 333 -12.58 -36.55 12.93
CA ILE A 333 -11.69 -36.56 14.11
C ILE A 333 -11.74 -37.90 14.85
N LEU A 334 -12.94 -38.47 15.02
CA LEU A 334 -13.09 -39.73 15.75
C LEU A 334 -12.45 -40.90 14.99
N ARG A 335 -12.62 -40.96 13.66
CA ARG A 335 -12.03 -42.01 12.82
C ARG A 335 -10.51 -41.95 12.85
N THR A 336 -9.93 -40.77 12.68
CA THR A 336 -8.48 -40.58 12.70
C THR A 336 -7.88 -40.92 14.07
N PHE A 337 -8.58 -40.56 15.16
CA PHE A 337 -8.20 -40.96 16.50
C PHE A 337 -8.22 -42.49 16.67
N TRP A 338 -9.31 -43.17 16.27
CA TRP A 338 -9.42 -44.63 16.41
C TRP A 338 -8.35 -45.40 15.64
N LEU A 339 -8.02 -44.96 14.41
CA LEU A 339 -6.95 -45.57 13.63
C LEU A 339 -5.60 -45.41 14.32
N SER A 340 -5.30 -44.20 14.80
CA SER A 340 -4.05 -43.90 15.52
C SER A 340 -3.95 -44.68 16.84
N LEU A 341 -5.08 -44.82 17.55
CA LEU A 341 -5.17 -45.60 18.78
C LEU A 341 -4.92 -47.09 18.52
N ALA A 342 -5.55 -47.66 17.49
CA ALA A 342 -5.38 -49.07 17.13
C ALA A 342 -3.94 -49.39 16.71
N GLU A 343 -3.33 -48.51 15.91
CA GLU A 343 -1.92 -48.63 15.51
C GLU A 343 -0.99 -48.54 16.73
N MET A 344 -1.18 -47.54 17.59
CA MET A 344 -0.38 -47.35 18.80
C MET A 344 -0.48 -48.55 19.76
N LEU A 345 -1.69 -49.07 20.01
CA LEU A 345 -1.88 -50.25 20.85
C LEU A 345 -1.24 -51.49 20.23
N SER A 346 -1.36 -51.68 18.91
CA SER A 346 -0.75 -52.81 18.20
C SER A 346 0.78 -52.78 18.30
N ASP A 347 1.38 -51.61 18.08
CA ASP A 347 2.82 -51.41 18.15
C ASP A 347 3.37 -51.63 19.56
N GLU A 348 2.74 -51.06 20.59
CA GLU A 348 3.21 -51.20 21.96
C GLU A 348 3.02 -52.62 22.51
N LEU A 349 1.92 -53.29 22.16
CA LEU A 349 1.73 -54.70 22.50
C LEU A 349 2.74 -55.61 21.78
N ALA A 350 3.04 -55.34 20.51
CA ALA A 350 4.06 -56.09 19.76
C ALA A 350 5.45 -55.91 20.37
N LYS A 351 5.82 -54.67 20.76
CA LYS A 351 7.09 -54.38 21.46
C LYS A 351 7.16 -55.08 22.81
N ALA A 352 6.09 -55.04 23.60
CA ALA A 352 6.03 -55.70 24.90
C ALA A 352 6.16 -57.23 24.78
N ALA A 353 5.49 -57.83 23.79
CA ALA A 353 5.60 -59.26 23.50
C ALA A 353 7.02 -59.67 23.08
N ALA A 354 7.69 -58.88 22.23
CA ALA A 354 9.07 -59.13 21.82
C ALA A 354 10.07 -58.93 22.99
N GLY A 355 9.81 -57.97 23.87
CA GLY A 355 10.62 -57.72 25.07
C GLY A 355 10.50 -58.83 26.12
N ALA A 356 9.37 -59.53 26.20
CA ALA A 356 9.16 -60.65 27.10
C ALA A 356 9.81 -61.98 26.65
N GLN A 357 10.27 -62.06 25.39
CA GLN A 357 10.95 -63.24 24.83
C GLN A 357 12.48 -63.21 24.95
N ARG A 358 13.05 -62.10 25.43
CA ARG A 358 14.47 -61.96 25.80
C ARG A 358 14.61 -62.07 27.31
#